data_AF-A0A2N5J4R7-F1
#
_entry.id   AF-A0A2N5J4R7-F1
#
_cell.length_a   1.000
_cell.length_b   1.000
_cell.length_c   1.000
_cell.angle_alpha   90.00
_cell.angle_beta   90.00
_cell.angle_gamma   90.00
#
_symmetry.space_group_name_H-M   'P 1'
#
loop_
_entity.id
_entity.type
_entity.pdbx_description
1 polymer ?
#
loop_
_entity_poly.entity_id
_entity_poly.type
_entity_poly.pdbx_seq_one_letter_code
_entity_poly.pdbx_strand_id
1 'polypeptide(L)'
;MAKKTKKTIMPEGVILTAPNTQCLREGASAVGFEYAVRRDKDKRYLSEPDEYGEGVWETDSESGTWRGSAEDAYNLANRYDLLNPDCEEDTLIDGYHVVARPWFHDEDLIDSEEDMPFDKLDFSGLGITPDDFEE
;
A
#
# COMPACT_ATOMS: atom_id res chain seq x y z
N MET A 1 22.72 -8.39 21.64
CA MET A 1 21.59 -7.54 22.04
C MET A 1 20.43 -7.85 21.10
N ALA A 2 19.31 -8.38 21.60
CA ALA A 2 18.13 -8.58 20.75
C ALA A 2 17.55 -7.21 20.42
N LYS A 3 17.58 -6.80 19.14
CA LYS A 3 16.82 -5.62 18.69
C LYS A 3 15.35 -5.96 18.96
N LYS A 4 14.71 -5.23 19.88
CA LYS A 4 13.26 -5.33 20.03
C LYS A 4 12.67 -4.74 18.76
N THR A 5 12.21 -5.60 17.86
CA THR A 5 11.38 -5.18 16.73
C THR A 5 10.12 -4.53 17.31
N LYS A 6 9.92 -3.24 17.03
CA LYS A 6 8.70 -2.54 17.39
C LYS A 6 7.66 -2.92 16.33
N LYS A 7 6.55 -3.57 16.72
CA LYS A 7 5.43 -3.83 15.80
C LYS A 7 4.95 -2.49 15.25
N THR A 8 4.93 -2.33 13.94
CA THR A 8 4.30 -1.17 13.31
C THR A 8 2.80 -1.29 13.48
N ILE A 9 2.18 -0.23 13.97
CA ILE A 9 0.72 -0.12 14.11
C ILE A 9 0.26 0.70 12.91
N MET A 10 -0.62 0.12 12.09
CA MET A 10 -1.23 0.86 10.98
C MET A 10 -2.10 2.00 11.54
N PRO A 11 -2.18 3.15 10.85
CA PRO A 11 -3.16 4.17 11.19
C PRO A 11 -4.58 3.57 11.18
N GLU A 12 -5.47 4.14 11.99
CA GLU A 12 -6.86 3.69 12.03
C GLU A 12 -7.51 3.79 10.64
N GLY A 13 -8.31 2.79 10.27
CA GLY A 13 -8.96 2.74 8.96
C GLY A 13 -8.06 2.33 7.79
N VAL A 14 -6.75 2.15 8.00
CA VAL A 14 -5.81 1.68 6.98
C VAL A 14 -5.76 0.15 6.94
N ILE A 15 -5.91 -0.38 5.74
CA ILE A 15 -5.88 -1.83 5.46
C ILE A 15 -4.49 -2.25 4.98
N LEU A 16 -3.89 -3.27 5.59
CA LEU A 16 -2.62 -3.83 5.12
C LEU A 16 -2.85 -4.84 3.98
N THR A 17 -2.20 -4.60 2.85
CA THR A 17 -2.27 -5.44 1.63
C THR A 17 -0.90 -6.00 1.26
N ALA A 18 -0.93 -7.14 0.58
CA ALA A 18 0.24 -7.80 0.01
C ALA A 18 1.09 -6.84 -0.85
N PRO A 19 2.43 -6.82 -0.72
CA PRO A 19 3.30 -6.12 -1.66
C PRO A 19 3.31 -6.79 -3.03
N ASN A 20 3.77 -6.07 -4.05
CA ASN A 20 4.25 -6.71 -5.27
C ASN A 20 5.53 -7.49 -4.96
N THR A 21 5.56 -8.75 -5.35
CA THR A 21 6.69 -9.66 -5.11
C THR A 21 7.50 -9.99 -6.34
N GLN A 22 7.09 -9.48 -7.50
CA GLN A 22 7.79 -9.69 -8.75
C GLN A 22 9.19 -9.09 -8.66
N CYS A 23 10.17 -9.77 -9.27
CA CYS A 23 11.55 -9.33 -9.34
C CYS A 23 12.27 -9.24 -7.97
N LEU A 24 11.67 -9.61 -6.83
CA LEU A 24 12.38 -9.53 -5.56
C LEU A 24 13.38 -10.68 -5.39
N ARG A 25 14.54 -10.40 -4.80
CA ARG A 25 15.49 -11.44 -4.38
C ARG A 25 15.04 -12.15 -3.11
N GLU A 26 15.51 -13.39 -2.93
CA GLU A 26 15.30 -14.12 -1.68
C GLU A 26 15.92 -13.35 -0.50
N GLY A 27 15.15 -13.15 0.57
CA GLY A 27 15.57 -12.41 1.74
C GLY A 27 15.51 -10.88 1.60
N ALA A 28 14.87 -10.34 0.54
CA ALA A 28 14.57 -8.92 0.44
C ALA A 28 13.85 -8.42 1.70
N SER A 29 14.31 -7.29 2.24
CA SER A 29 13.83 -6.78 3.54
C SER A 29 12.95 -5.57 3.31
N ALA A 30 11.71 -5.63 3.82
CA ALA A 30 10.78 -4.53 3.69
C ALA A 30 11.23 -3.33 4.56
N VAL A 31 11.24 -2.15 3.96
CA VAL A 31 11.85 -0.96 4.57
C VAL A 31 10.86 0.10 5.03
N GLY A 32 9.62 0.02 4.56
CA GLY A 32 8.54 0.89 4.99
C GLY A 32 7.20 0.48 4.39
N PHE A 33 6.24 1.39 4.50
CA PHE A 33 4.94 1.26 3.87
C PHE A 33 4.73 2.38 2.87
N GLU A 34 4.06 2.05 1.79
CA GLU A 34 3.45 3.02 0.89
C GLU A 34 1.93 2.86 0.93
N TYR A 35 1.22 3.94 0.65
CA TYR A 35 -0.22 4.07 0.88
C TYR A 35 -0.95 4.49 -0.39
N ALA A 36 -2.08 3.84 -0.69
CA ALA A 36 -2.93 4.18 -1.83
C ALA A 36 -4.40 4.21 -1.42
N VAL A 37 -5.25 4.79 -2.26
CA VAL A 37 -6.71 4.72 -2.09
C VAL A 37 -7.23 3.55 -2.91
N ARG A 38 -7.99 2.64 -2.30
CA ARG A 38 -8.62 1.49 -2.95
C ARG A 38 -10.13 1.58 -2.84
N ARG A 39 -10.82 1.29 -3.94
CA ARG A 39 -12.27 1.11 -3.96
C ARG A 39 -12.63 -0.34 -3.64
N ASP A 40 -13.53 -0.57 -2.69
CA ASP A 40 -13.84 -1.92 -2.22
C ASP A 40 -14.54 -2.79 -3.24
N LYS A 41 -15.47 -2.18 -3.99
CA LYS A 41 -16.40 -2.88 -4.88
C LYS A 41 -15.67 -3.78 -5.90
N ASP A 42 -14.54 -3.32 -6.40
CA ASP A 42 -13.78 -3.96 -7.47
C ASP A 42 -12.27 -3.98 -7.21
N LYS A 43 -11.85 -3.65 -5.98
CA LYS A 43 -10.46 -3.66 -5.51
C LYS A 43 -9.52 -2.83 -6.38
N ARG A 44 -10.04 -1.80 -7.05
CA ARG A 44 -9.25 -0.91 -7.90
C ARG A 44 -8.55 0.19 -7.12
N TYR A 45 -7.38 0.57 -7.60
CA TYR A 45 -6.51 1.56 -6.99
C TYR A 45 -6.69 2.91 -7.67
N LEU A 46 -6.76 3.97 -6.87
CA LEU A 46 -6.83 5.33 -7.38
C LEU A 46 -5.51 5.68 -8.07
N SER A 47 -5.60 6.06 -9.33
CA SER A 47 -4.49 6.65 -10.08
C SER A 47 -4.75 8.14 -10.25
N GLU A 48 -3.72 8.95 -10.01
CA GLU A 48 -3.69 10.37 -10.36
C GLU A 48 -3.39 10.45 -11.87
N PRO A 49 -4.39 10.66 -12.75
CA PRO A 49 -4.14 10.87 -14.17
C PRO A 49 -3.12 11.98 -14.39
N ASP A 50 -2.38 11.83 -15.49
CA ASP A 50 -1.63 12.94 -16.06
C ASP A 50 -2.57 14.05 -16.57
N GLU A 51 -1.98 15.08 -17.20
CA GLU A 51 -2.65 16.26 -17.78
C GLU A 51 -3.90 15.94 -18.65
N TYR A 52 -4.12 14.68 -19.05
CA TYR A 52 -5.17 14.27 -19.99
C TYR A 52 -6.29 13.40 -19.41
N GLY A 53 -6.29 13.10 -18.11
CA GLY A 53 -7.54 13.00 -17.34
C GLY A 53 -8.52 11.83 -17.60
N GLU A 54 -8.12 10.67 -18.10
CA GLU A 54 -9.02 9.49 -18.12
C GLU A 54 -8.33 8.20 -17.66
N GLY A 55 -8.92 7.57 -16.63
CA GLY A 55 -8.42 6.34 -15.99
C GLY A 55 -8.10 6.51 -14.50
N VAL A 56 -9.07 6.96 -13.69
CA VAL A 56 -8.83 7.24 -12.25
C VAL A 56 -8.70 5.94 -11.43
N TRP A 57 -9.08 4.78 -11.97
CA TRP A 57 -9.16 3.52 -11.20
C TRP A 57 -8.51 2.33 -11.92
N GLU A 58 -7.36 1.93 -11.41
CA GLU A 58 -6.52 0.88 -11.96
C GLU A 58 -6.81 -0.48 -11.34
N THR A 59 -6.76 -1.52 -12.17
CA THR A 59 -6.95 -2.91 -11.71
C THR A 59 -5.63 -3.50 -11.22
N ASP A 60 -4.52 -3.08 -11.81
CA ASP A 60 -3.19 -3.43 -11.35
C ASP A 60 -2.81 -2.52 -10.18
N SER A 61 -2.36 -3.12 -9.08
CA SER A 61 -1.91 -2.38 -7.91
C SER A 61 -0.68 -1.52 -8.22
N GLU A 62 0.20 -1.95 -9.12
CA GLU A 62 1.40 -1.19 -9.52
C GLU A 62 1.06 0.08 -10.31
N SER A 63 -0.10 0.11 -10.95
CA SER A 63 -0.57 1.28 -11.70
C SER A 63 -1.30 2.30 -10.83
N GLY A 64 -1.60 1.94 -9.57
CA GLY A 64 -2.16 2.85 -8.58
C GLY A 64 -1.17 3.94 -8.15
N THR A 65 -1.67 5.07 -7.68
CA THR A 65 -0.83 6.12 -7.09
C THR A 65 -0.56 5.82 -5.62
N TRP A 66 0.65 5.32 -5.37
CA TRP A 66 1.17 5.09 -4.02
C TRP A 66 1.88 6.33 -3.48
N ARG A 67 1.70 6.59 -2.17
CA ARG A 67 2.24 7.73 -1.44
C ARG A 67 3.08 7.25 -0.26
N GLY A 68 4.05 8.08 0.16
CA GLY A 68 4.91 7.75 1.30
C GLY A 68 4.24 7.85 2.67
N SER A 69 3.00 8.36 2.74
CA SER A 69 2.25 8.51 3.99
C SER A 69 0.74 8.33 3.78
N ALA A 70 0.03 7.93 4.85
CA ALA A 70 -1.43 7.83 4.83
C ALA A 70 -2.08 9.22 4.62
N GLU A 71 -1.51 10.28 5.22
CA GLU A 71 -1.99 11.66 5.06
C GLU A 71 -1.95 12.08 3.58
N ASP A 72 -0.89 11.75 2.86
CA ASP A 72 -0.80 12.03 1.42
C ASP A 72 -1.82 11.24 0.59
N ALA A 73 -2.17 10.02 1.02
CA ALA A 73 -3.23 9.24 0.38
C ALA A 73 -4.62 9.84 0.64
N TYR A 74 -4.90 10.34 1.85
CA TYR A 74 -6.13 11.09 2.15
C TYR A 74 -6.19 12.41 1.38
N ASN A 75 -5.07 13.14 1.29
CA ASN A 75 -4.98 14.35 0.47
C ASN A 75 -5.26 14.06 -1.02
N LEU A 76 -4.78 12.94 -1.53
CA LEU A 76 -5.13 12.48 -2.87
C LEU A 76 -6.64 12.22 -2.97
N ALA A 77 -7.21 11.46 -2.04
CA ALA A 77 -8.64 11.16 -2.02
C ALA A 77 -9.53 12.42 -2.00
N ASN A 78 -9.11 13.44 -1.24
CA ASN A 78 -9.80 14.73 -1.15
C ASN A 78 -9.87 15.45 -2.51
N ARG A 79 -8.82 15.37 -3.33
CA ARG A 79 -8.83 15.95 -4.70
C ARG A 79 -9.88 15.34 -5.61
N TYR A 80 -10.36 14.14 -5.29
CA TYR A 80 -11.38 13.39 -6.04
C TYR A 80 -12.72 13.33 -5.29
N ASP A 81 -12.93 14.21 -4.29
CA ASP A 81 -14.18 14.29 -3.52
C ASP A 81 -14.56 12.96 -2.85
N LEU A 82 -13.56 12.18 -2.41
CA LEU A 82 -13.77 10.87 -1.77
C LEU A 82 -13.81 10.93 -0.23
N LEU A 83 -13.67 12.11 0.36
CA LEU A 83 -13.83 12.30 1.80
C LEU A 83 -15.31 12.42 2.17
N ASN A 84 -15.67 11.91 3.34
CA ASN A 84 -16.99 12.03 3.92
C ASN A 84 -17.23 13.48 4.37
N PRO A 85 -18.16 14.22 3.75
CA PRO A 85 -18.39 15.62 4.06
C PRO A 85 -19.05 15.84 5.43
N ASP A 86 -19.61 14.79 6.03
CA ASP A 86 -20.30 14.84 7.32
C ASP A 86 -19.38 14.53 8.52
N CYS A 87 -18.09 14.25 8.28
CA CYS A 87 -17.09 13.94 9.31
C CYS A 87 -16.10 15.11 9.48
N GLU A 88 -15.78 15.46 10.73
CA GLU A 88 -14.72 16.44 11.04
C GLU A 88 -13.30 15.87 10.88
N GLU A 89 -13.18 14.53 10.85
CA GLU A 89 -11.93 13.80 10.61
C GLU A 89 -11.85 13.34 9.15
N ASP A 90 -10.64 13.28 8.58
CA ASP A 90 -10.35 12.81 7.21
C ASP A 90 -10.74 11.34 7.03
N THR A 91 -12.04 11.10 6.88
CA THR A 91 -12.67 9.78 6.72
C THR A 91 -13.11 9.64 5.28
N LEU A 92 -12.83 8.51 4.64
CA LEU A 92 -13.33 8.25 3.29
C LEU A 92 -14.83 7.96 3.30
N ILE A 93 -15.51 8.26 2.19
CA ILE A 93 -16.89 7.80 1.98
C ILE A 93 -16.94 6.26 1.95
N ASP A 94 -18.07 5.69 2.37
CA ASP A 94 -18.27 4.24 2.39
C ASP A 94 -17.95 3.61 1.02
N GLY A 95 -17.18 2.51 1.07
CA GLY A 95 -16.74 1.78 -0.12
C GLY A 95 -15.36 2.16 -0.64
N TYR A 96 -14.63 3.03 0.08
CA TYR A 96 -13.23 3.37 -0.18
C TYR A 96 -12.40 3.29 1.09
N HIS A 97 -11.16 2.83 0.96
CA HIS A 97 -10.21 2.74 2.05
C HIS A 97 -8.82 3.21 1.62
N VAL A 98 -8.06 3.73 2.57
CA VAL A 98 -6.61 3.80 2.42
C VAL A 98 -6.05 2.40 2.67
N VAL A 99 -5.27 1.90 1.74
CA VAL A 99 -4.51 0.66 1.87
C VAL A 99 -3.04 0.99 2.03
N ALA A 100 -2.33 0.15 2.77
CA ALA A 100 -0.89 0.17 2.88
C ALA A 100 -0.32 -1.12 2.29
N ARG A 101 0.88 -1.05 1.72
CA ARG A 101 1.68 -2.24 1.43
C ARG A 101 3.15 -2.00 1.78
N PRO A 102 3.90 -3.04 2.15
CA PRO A 102 5.33 -2.96 2.30
C PRO A 102 5.99 -2.59 0.96
N TRP A 103 7.07 -1.81 1.02
CA TRP A 103 7.92 -1.57 -0.14
C TRP A 103 9.37 -1.98 0.15
N PHE A 104 10.12 -2.26 -0.93
CA PHE A 104 11.48 -2.76 -0.93
C PHE A 104 12.38 -1.82 -1.72
N HIS A 105 13.68 -1.80 -1.41
CA HIS A 105 14.61 -0.98 -2.19
C HIS A 105 14.85 -1.55 -3.58
N ASP A 106 15.16 -0.67 -4.54
CA ASP A 106 15.54 -1.09 -5.90
C ASP A 106 16.72 -2.08 -5.93
N GLU A 107 17.60 -2.05 -4.92
CA GLU A 107 18.73 -3.00 -4.79
C GLU A 107 18.29 -4.44 -4.45
N ASP A 108 17.05 -4.61 -3.98
CA ASP A 108 16.45 -5.92 -3.75
C ASP A 108 15.81 -6.50 -5.02
N LEU A 109 15.72 -5.71 -6.10
CA LEU A 109 15.20 -6.14 -7.38
C LEU A 109 16.28 -6.88 -8.19
N ILE A 110 15.89 -7.98 -8.81
CA ILE A 110 16.67 -8.81 -9.71
C ILE A 110 16.00 -8.89 -11.08
N ASP A 111 16.78 -9.22 -12.11
CA ASP A 111 16.27 -9.43 -13.47
C ASP A 111 15.57 -10.81 -13.54
N SER A 112 14.33 -10.85 -13.06
CA SER A 112 13.46 -12.03 -13.03
C SER A 112 12.01 -11.61 -13.18
N GLU A 113 11.23 -12.33 -13.98
CA GLU A 113 9.78 -12.09 -14.10
C GLU A 113 8.96 -12.87 -13.06
N GLU A 114 9.62 -13.67 -12.20
CA GLU A 114 8.97 -14.52 -11.21
C GLU A 114 8.68 -13.77 -9.89
N ASP A 115 7.58 -14.14 -9.25
CA ASP A 115 7.23 -13.71 -7.90
C ASP A 115 8.08 -14.40 -6.84
N MET A 116 8.56 -13.63 -5.86
CA MET A 116 9.20 -14.16 -4.66
C MET A 116 8.14 -14.63 -3.65
N PRO A 117 8.17 -15.89 -3.17
CA PRO A 117 7.24 -16.35 -2.15
C PRO A 117 7.31 -15.51 -0.86
N PHE A 118 6.16 -15.22 -0.27
CA PHE A 118 6.05 -14.35 0.92
C PHE A 118 6.87 -14.86 2.12
N ASP A 119 6.99 -16.18 2.30
CA ASP A 119 7.77 -16.79 3.37
C ASP A 119 9.29 -16.62 3.18
N LYS A 120 9.72 -16.13 2.01
CA LYS A 120 11.11 -15.83 1.67
C LYS A 120 11.46 -14.34 1.79
N LEU A 121 10.48 -13.51 2.12
CA LEU A 121 10.66 -12.06 2.33
C LEU A 121 10.83 -11.75 3.82
N ASP A 122 11.61 -10.72 4.13
CA ASP A 122 11.86 -10.28 5.49
C ASP A 122 11.01 -9.04 5.82
N PHE A 123 9.92 -9.27 6.55
CA PHE A 123 9.08 -8.20 7.09
C PHE A 123 9.42 -7.82 8.53
N SER A 124 10.46 -8.42 9.11
CA SER A 124 10.81 -8.23 10.51
C SER A 124 11.25 -6.79 10.83
N GLY A 125 11.68 -6.02 9.83
CA GLY A 125 11.94 -4.59 9.97
C GLY A 125 10.68 -3.78 10.35
N LEU A 126 9.52 -4.23 9.86
CA LEU A 126 8.22 -3.60 10.08
C LEU A 126 7.43 -4.24 11.23
N GLY A 127 7.89 -5.39 11.73
CA GLY A 127 7.25 -6.11 12.83
C GLY A 127 5.88 -6.67 12.46
N ILE A 128 5.71 -7.06 11.19
CA ILE A 128 4.54 -7.76 10.66
C ILE A 128 4.96 -9.17 10.19
N THR A 129 3.99 -10.07 10.06
CA THR A 129 4.15 -11.42 9.50
C THR A 129 3.25 -11.60 8.28
N PRO A 130 3.46 -12.66 7.46
CA PRO A 130 2.55 -12.99 6.36
C PRO A 130 1.07 -13.13 6.76
N ASP A 131 0.77 -13.45 8.03
CA ASP A 131 -0.59 -13.53 8.55
C ASP A 131 -1.24 -12.17 8.86
N ASP A 132 -0.48 -11.06 8.85
CA ASP A 132 -1.03 -9.71 9.09
C ASP A 132 -1.65 -9.09 7.82
N PHE A 133 -1.48 -9.68 6.63
CA PHE A 133 -1.99 -9.16 5.36
C PHE A 133 -3.46 -9.58 5.11
N GLU A 134 -4.27 -8.68 4.54
CA GLU A 134 -5.58 -9.05 4.02
C GLU A 134 -5.47 -9.95 2.76
N GLU A 135 -6.43 -10.89 2.63
CA GLU A 135 -6.65 -11.72 1.43
C GLU A 135 -7.23 -10.95 0.25
#